data_AF-A0A937RNV9-F1
#
_entry.id   AF-A0A937RNV9-F1
#
_cell.length_a   1.000
_cell.length_b   1.000
_cell.length_c   1.000
_cell.angle_alpha   90.00
_cell.angle_beta   90.00
_cell.angle_gamma   90.00
#
_symmetry.space_group_name_H-M   'P 1'
#
loop_
_entity.id
_entity.type
_entity.pdbx_description
1 polymer ?
#
loop_
_entity_poly.entity_id
_entity_poly.type
_entity_poly.pdbx_seq_one_letter_code
_entity_poly.pdbx_strand_id
1 'polypeptide(L)'
;MGFQQLYYTSCEVGLSGFPGFQFNAASDDIPPEVMRRVETLTAYDPPGSVPYNADAQTIAACPVNLCYEPADNGSVLANVVFVGSDYSNRFGNYFAHALVTADLVADLGTTLPIEMWGSPIWARTPVGDTRLAHLPSRPAAGGLLDRAAAGDFLAADRRRREVLPALLTAVVTGMTGQRRSTVLIERDSEAAAHWIAAISYLLPSSLARRMSFATYHHRPSFADLDLVATVPDADVDRGANGFASFVQFDLPAGRASEVRVEPWAELLARIGPVEAGELWAAAARLTGDVPHEPDDWFPLLSAALFDLRDLVKEAGPADVVASAMAGAPGGAGPAAARRPAARARGRAQPRPVQ
;
A
#
# COMPACT_ATOMS: atom_id res chain seq x y z
N MET A 1 24.14 5.80 -3.85
CA MET A 1 24.46 4.35 -3.80
C MET A 1 23.51 3.68 -4.78
N GLY A 2 23.49 2.37 -4.93
CA GLY A 2 22.62 1.69 -5.88
C GLY A 2 22.10 0.41 -5.26
N PHE A 3 21.37 -0.38 -6.03
CA PHE A 3 20.79 -1.61 -5.50
C PHE A 3 21.77 -2.77 -5.60
N GLN A 4 21.87 -3.55 -4.53
CA GLN A 4 22.34 -4.93 -4.61
C GLN A 4 21.24 -5.78 -5.26
N GLN A 5 21.62 -6.74 -6.08
CA GLN A 5 20.69 -7.61 -6.80
C GLN A 5 20.81 -9.06 -6.30
N LEU A 6 19.69 -9.79 -6.28
CA LEU A 6 19.66 -11.24 -6.08
C LEU A 6 18.73 -11.89 -7.09
N TYR A 7 19.19 -12.98 -7.71
CA TYR A 7 18.38 -13.87 -8.53
C TYR A 7 18.17 -15.17 -7.77
N TYR A 8 16.91 -15.53 -7.51
CA TYR A 8 16.53 -16.75 -6.80
C TYR A 8 15.59 -17.59 -7.67
N THR A 9 15.93 -18.87 -7.85
CA THR A 9 15.17 -19.81 -8.67
C THR A 9 15.64 -21.24 -8.43
N SER A 10 14.93 -22.25 -8.94
CA SER A 10 15.46 -23.62 -9.04
C SER A 10 16.43 -23.71 -10.22
N CYS A 11 17.73 -23.93 -9.93
CA CYS A 11 18.79 -24.02 -10.93
C CYS A 11 19.81 -25.12 -10.61
N GLU A 12 20.53 -25.58 -11.64
CA GLU A 12 21.59 -26.60 -11.49
C GLU A 12 22.83 -26.04 -10.79
N VAL A 13 23.19 -24.80 -11.11
CA VAL A 13 24.35 -24.08 -10.58
C VAL A 13 23.90 -22.75 -9.99
N GLY A 14 24.35 -22.47 -8.77
CA GLY A 14 24.10 -21.23 -8.05
C GLY A 14 25.07 -21.11 -6.87
N LEU A 15 24.78 -20.20 -5.94
CA LEU A 15 25.66 -19.88 -4.82
C LEU A 15 25.89 -21.06 -3.85
N SER A 16 24.94 -21.97 -3.72
CA SER A 16 25.08 -23.11 -2.80
C SER A 16 25.97 -24.23 -3.34
N GLY A 17 26.16 -24.29 -4.67
CA GLY A 17 26.87 -25.36 -5.35
C GLY A 17 26.08 -26.67 -5.49
N PHE A 18 24.82 -26.73 -5.02
CA PHE A 18 23.95 -27.90 -5.15
C PHE A 18 22.74 -27.61 -6.03
N PRO A 19 22.23 -28.56 -6.82
CA PRO A 19 21.03 -28.35 -7.63
C PRO A 19 19.77 -28.14 -6.79
N GLY A 20 18.88 -27.25 -7.24
CA GLY A 20 17.58 -26.97 -6.61
C GLY A 20 17.32 -25.48 -6.41
N PHE A 21 16.34 -25.17 -5.56
CA PHE A 21 16.03 -23.78 -5.19
C PHE A 21 17.19 -23.17 -4.40
N GLN A 22 17.74 -22.09 -4.93
CA GLN A 22 18.85 -21.35 -4.34
C GLN A 22 18.97 -19.96 -5.00
N PHE A 23 19.85 -19.14 -4.46
CA PHE A 23 20.33 -17.97 -5.19
C PHE A 23 21.17 -18.43 -6.39
N ASN A 24 20.67 -18.16 -7.59
CA ASN A 24 21.42 -18.39 -8.84
C ASN A 24 22.60 -17.42 -8.92
N ALA A 25 22.37 -16.14 -8.62
CA ALA A 25 23.39 -15.10 -8.63
C ALA A 25 23.05 -13.98 -7.64
N ALA A 26 24.07 -13.29 -7.13
CA ALA A 26 23.90 -12.17 -6.22
C ALA A 26 24.99 -11.11 -6.39
N SER A 27 24.70 -9.87 -6.00
CA SER A 27 25.75 -8.87 -5.77
C SER A 27 26.60 -9.24 -4.56
N ASP A 28 27.82 -8.72 -4.52
CA ASP A 28 28.73 -8.96 -3.40
C ASP A 28 28.21 -8.33 -2.09
N ASP A 29 28.68 -8.87 -0.97
CA ASP A 29 28.46 -8.35 0.39
C ASP A 29 26.99 -8.22 0.83
N ILE A 30 26.09 -9.09 0.34
CA ILE A 30 24.71 -9.15 0.83
C ILE A 30 24.67 -9.94 2.15
N PRO A 31 24.16 -9.35 3.25
CA PRO A 31 24.09 -10.04 4.53
C PRO A 31 23.19 -11.29 4.48
N PRO A 32 23.55 -12.40 5.17
CA PRO A 32 22.75 -13.63 5.18
C PRO A 32 21.31 -13.46 5.67
N GLU A 33 21.07 -12.52 6.59
CA GLU A 33 19.73 -12.17 7.06
C GLU A 33 18.87 -11.52 5.98
N VAL A 34 19.46 -10.71 5.12
CA VAL A 34 18.78 -10.12 3.96
C VAL A 34 18.45 -11.22 2.96
N MET A 35 19.39 -12.15 2.69
CA MET A 35 19.12 -13.30 1.82
C MET A 35 17.94 -14.13 2.32
N ARG A 36 17.86 -14.45 3.62
CA ARG A 36 16.70 -15.19 4.19
C ARG A 36 15.39 -14.42 4.06
N ARG A 37 15.41 -13.10 4.24
CA ARG A 37 14.23 -12.24 4.03
C ARG A 37 13.78 -12.28 2.57
N VAL A 38 14.71 -12.16 1.62
CA VAL A 38 14.42 -12.28 0.19
C VAL A 38 13.82 -13.65 -0.14
N GLU A 39 14.41 -14.74 0.35
CA GLU A 39 13.90 -16.10 0.14
C GLU A 39 12.46 -16.26 0.66
N THR A 40 12.18 -15.73 1.85
CA THR A 40 10.83 -15.78 2.47
C THR A 40 9.83 -14.91 1.70
N LEU A 41 10.21 -13.68 1.37
CA LEU A 41 9.35 -12.69 0.71
C LEU A 41 9.02 -13.06 -0.75
N THR A 42 9.91 -13.81 -1.42
CA THR A 42 9.79 -14.16 -2.84
C THR A 42 9.20 -15.55 -3.09
N ALA A 43 8.79 -16.26 -2.03
CA ALA A 43 8.09 -17.52 -2.16
C ALA A 43 6.86 -17.39 -3.05
N TYR A 44 6.70 -18.31 -4.01
CA TYR A 44 5.67 -18.25 -5.02
C TYR A 44 5.12 -19.63 -5.33
N ASP A 45 3.79 -19.75 -5.30
CA ASP A 45 3.04 -20.86 -5.87
C ASP A 45 2.09 -20.30 -6.93
N PRO A 46 1.90 -20.96 -8.09
CA PRO A 46 0.94 -20.50 -9.09
C PRO A 46 -0.51 -20.66 -8.60
N PRO A 47 -1.50 -20.00 -9.24
CA PRO A 47 -2.92 -20.28 -8.98
C PRO A 47 -3.26 -21.76 -9.17
N GLY A 48 -4.23 -22.28 -8.40
CA GLY A 48 -4.59 -23.71 -8.40
C GLY A 48 -5.11 -24.25 -9.75
N SER A 49 -5.57 -23.36 -10.62
CA SER A 49 -6.03 -23.65 -11.98
C SER A 49 -4.91 -23.91 -12.98
N VAL A 50 -3.65 -23.60 -12.65
CA VAL A 50 -2.52 -23.81 -13.56
C VAL A 50 -2.19 -25.31 -13.62
N PRO A 51 -2.38 -25.96 -14.79
CA PRO A 51 -2.13 -27.40 -14.90
C PRO A 51 -0.62 -27.71 -14.90
N TYR A 52 -0.26 -28.92 -14.46
CA TYR A 52 1.15 -29.38 -14.44
C TYR A 52 1.83 -29.32 -15.83
N ASN A 53 1.07 -29.51 -16.91
CA ASN A 53 1.53 -29.45 -18.29
C ASN A 53 1.20 -28.13 -18.99
N ALA A 54 1.11 -27.03 -18.22
CA ALA A 54 0.83 -25.69 -18.74
C ALA A 54 1.79 -25.32 -19.89
N ASP A 55 1.23 -24.75 -20.95
CA ASP A 55 2.01 -24.23 -22.06
C ASP A 55 2.65 -22.86 -21.72
N ALA A 56 3.51 -22.37 -22.60
CA ALA A 56 4.21 -21.11 -22.40
C ALA A 56 3.26 -19.91 -22.23
N GLN A 57 2.09 -19.93 -22.89
CA GLN A 57 1.10 -18.87 -22.78
C GLN A 57 0.43 -18.87 -21.39
N THR A 58 0.07 -20.04 -20.88
CA THR A 58 -0.51 -20.21 -19.54
C THR A 58 0.49 -19.82 -18.46
N ILE A 59 1.77 -20.19 -18.62
CA ILE A 59 2.85 -19.77 -17.72
C ILE A 59 3.01 -18.25 -17.75
N ALA A 60 3.04 -17.63 -18.94
CA ALA A 60 3.18 -16.18 -19.07
C ALA A 60 1.97 -15.38 -18.53
N ALA A 61 0.79 -16.01 -18.47
CA ALA A 61 -0.42 -15.42 -17.91
C ALA A 61 -0.52 -15.57 -16.37
N CYS A 62 0.42 -16.30 -15.74
CA CYS A 62 0.43 -16.40 -14.28
C CYS A 62 0.66 -15.02 -13.64
N PRO A 63 0.06 -14.76 -12.46
CA PRO A 63 0.24 -13.52 -11.75
C PRO A 63 1.70 -13.16 -11.53
N VAL A 64 2.04 -11.89 -11.73
CA VAL A 64 3.35 -11.35 -11.35
C VAL A 64 3.24 -10.87 -9.91
N ASN A 65 4.15 -11.31 -9.04
CA ASN A 65 4.27 -10.77 -7.69
C ASN A 65 5.38 -9.72 -7.65
N LEU A 66 5.00 -8.45 -7.64
CA LEU A 66 5.86 -7.39 -7.16
C LEU A 66 5.61 -7.23 -5.66
N CYS A 67 6.64 -7.46 -4.86
CA CYS A 67 6.56 -7.35 -3.42
C CYS A 67 7.63 -6.39 -2.87
N TYR A 68 7.27 -5.70 -1.80
CA TYR A 68 8.11 -4.69 -1.17
C TYR A 68 8.01 -4.80 0.35
N GLU A 69 9.17 -4.87 1.00
CA GLU A 69 9.31 -4.91 2.44
C GLU A 69 10.33 -3.84 2.88
N PRO A 70 9.90 -2.74 3.53
CA PRO A 70 10.79 -1.73 4.07
C PRO A 70 11.53 -2.26 5.30
N ALA A 71 12.82 -1.95 5.41
CA ALA A 71 13.58 -2.23 6.63
C ALA A 71 14.80 -1.31 6.78
N ASP A 72 15.15 -0.98 8.02
CA ASP A 72 16.29 -0.11 8.33
C ASP A 72 17.63 -0.73 7.88
N ASN A 73 17.71 -2.07 7.82
CA ASN A 73 18.90 -2.81 7.44
C ASN A 73 18.88 -3.33 5.99
N GLY A 74 18.02 -2.77 5.14
CA GLY A 74 17.91 -3.16 3.75
C GLY A 74 16.46 -3.38 3.36
N SER A 75 15.85 -2.38 2.75
CA SER A 75 14.55 -2.52 2.11
C SER A 75 14.68 -3.45 0.91
N VAL A 76 13.73 -4.37 0.78
CA VAL A 76 13.68 -5.37 -0.30
C VAL A 76 12.54 -5.01 -1.24
N LEU A 77 12.83 -4.92 -2.53
CA LEU A 77 11.85 -4.82 -3.60
C LEU A 77 12.11 -5.95 -4.60
N ALA A 78 11.15 -6.84 -4.81
CA ALA A 78 11.34 -8.00 -5.67
C ALA A 78 10.22 -8.17 -6.68
N ASN A 79 10.58 -8.70 -7.84
CA ASN A 79 9.66 -9.14 -8.88
C ASN A 79 9.80 -10.66 -9.05
N VAL A 80 8.69 -11.37 -8.87
CA VAL A 80 8.62 -12.83 -8.95
C VAL A 80 7.65 -13.24 -10.04
N VAL A 81 8.10 -14.15 -10.89
CA VAL A 81 7.31 -14.70 -12.01
C VAL A 81 7.36 -16.22 -12.00
N PHE A 82 6.24 -16.85 -12.32
CA PHE A 82 6.22 -18.29 -12.56
C PHE A 82 6.95 -18.60 -13.88
N VAL A 83 7.84 -19.60 -13.86
CA VAL A 83 8.61 -20.01 -15.07
C VAL A 83 8.35 -21.47 -15.46
N GLY A 84 7.42 -22.15 -14.79
CA GLY A 84 6.98 -23.49 -15.16
C GLY A 84 7.81 -24.59 -14.54
N SER A 85 8.53 -25.36 -15.37
CA SER A 85 9.37 -26.46 -14.90
C SER A 85 10.82 -26.02 -14.73
N ASP A 86 11.53 -26.61 -13.76
CA ASP A 86 12.96 -26.37 -13.56
C ASP A 86 13.85 -27.18 -14.51
N TYR A 87 15.17 -27.06 -14.35
CA TYR A 87 16.19 -27.77 -15.13
C TYR A 87 16.05 -29.30 -15.11
N SER A 88 15.36 -29.87 -14.10
CA SER A 88 15.09 -31.30 -13.95
C SER A 88 13.73 -31.72 -14.52
N ASN A 89 13.00 -30.79 -15.16
CA ASN A 89 11.62 -30.94 -15.63
C ASN A 89 10.59 -31.15 -14.50
N ARG A 90 10.92 -30.68 -13.29
CA ARG A 90 9.98 -30.63 -12.16
C ARG A 90 9.18 -29.34 -12.24
N PHE A 91 7.86 -29.46 -12.31
CA PHE A 91 6.94 -28.32 -12.29
C PHE A 91 6.99 -27.57 -10.95
N GLY A 92 6.73 -26.27 -10.99
CA GLY A 92 6.66 -25.43 -9.80
C GLY A 92 7.82 -24.44 -9.66
N ASN A 93 8.59 -24.21 -10.72
CA ASN A 93 9.69 -23.26 -10.70
C ASN A 93 9.19 -21.82 -10.89
N TYR A 94 9.80 -20.90 -10.14
CA TYR A 94 9.63 -19.46 -10.28
C TYR A 94 11.00 -18.78 -10.32
N PHE A 95 11.02 -17.56 -10.85
CA PHE A 95 12.19 -16.72 -10.88
C PHE A 95 11.90 -15.44 -10.12
N ALA A 96 12.72 -15.14 -9.12
CA ALA A 96 12.66 -13.92 -8.35
C ALA A 96 13.90 -13.07 -8.63
N HIS A 97 13.69 -11.82 -9.03
CA HIS A 97 14.69 -10.78 -9.05
C HIS A 97 14.42 -9.81 -7.91
N ALA A 98 15.29 -9.80 -6.90
CA ALA A 98 15.21 -8.87 -5.77
C ALA A 98 16.27 -7.77 -5.86
N LEU A 99 15.86 -6.56 -5.49
CA LEU A 99 16.68 -5.38 -5.27
C LEU A 99 16.73 -5.07 -3.78
N VAL A 100 17.92 -4.80 -3.27
CA VAL A 100 18.14 -4.43 -1.87
C VAL A 100 18.84 -3.07 -1.81
N THR A 101 18.34 -2.19 -0.95
CA THR A 101 18.96 -0.88 -0.67
C THR A 101 18.84 -0.52 0.81
N ALA A 102 19.89 0.10 1.35
CA ALA A 102 19.88 0.71 2.67
C ALA A 102 19.29 2.14 2.68
N ASP A 103 19.19 2.79 1.51
CA ASP A 103 18.65 4.14 1.37
C ASP A 103 17.72 4.22 0.15
N LEU A 104 16.48 3.80 0.37
CA LEU A 104 15.44 3.81 -0.65
C LEU A 104 15.19 5.22 -1.21
N VAL A 105 15.34 6.27 -0.40
CA VAL A 105 15.08 7.64 -0.84
C VAL A 105 16.17 8.11 -1.79
N ALA A 106 17.45 7.85 -1.46
CA ALA A 106 18.55 8.15 -2.36
C ALA A 106 18.46 7.33 -3.66
N ASP A 107 18.07 6.06 -3.55
CA ASP A 107 18.17 5.12 -4.65
C ASP A 107 16.94 5.11 -5.58
N LEU A 108 15.72 5.32 -5.09
CA LEU A 108 14.53 5.51 -5.95
C LEU A 108 14.19 6.98 -6.22
N GLY A 109 14.73 7.93 -5.46
CA GLY A 109 14.36 9.33 -5.57
C GLY A 109 12.87 9.53 -5.27
N THR A 110 12.13 10.12 -6.21
CA THR A 110 10.68 10.35 -6.05
C THR A 110 9.84 9.14 -6.40
N THR A 111 10.38 8.16 -7.13
CA THR A 111 9.66 6.94 -7.53
C THR A 111 9.24 6.14 -6.30
N LEU A 112 7.99 5.69 -6.29
CA LEU A 112 7.42 4.80 -5.28
C LEU A 112 7.74 3.34 -5.65
N PRO A 113 7.89 2.43 -4.67
CA PRO A 113 8.21 1.03 -4.96
C PRO A 113 7.24 0.35 -5.94
N ILE A 114 5.94 0.66 -5.85
CA ILE A 114 4.91 0.11 -6.74
C ILE A 114 5.07 0.56 -8.21
N GLU A 115 5.66 1.73 -8.47
CA GLU A 115 5.93 2.20 -9.84
C GLU A 115 6.98 1.37 -10.58
N MET A 116 7.71 0.52 -9.85
CA MET A 116 8.61 -0.46 -10.44
C MET A 116 7.86 -1.64 -11.08
N TRP A 117 6.53 -1.74 -10.91
CA TRP A 117 5.70 -2.68 -11.65
C TRP A 117 5.89 -2.53 -13.16
N GLY A 118 6.25 -3.62 -13.84
CA GLY A 118 6.51 -3.61 -15.28
C GLY A 118 7.82 -2.96 -15.70
N SER A 119 8.70 -2.61 -14.75
CA SER A 119 10.03 -2.07 -15.08
C SER A 119 10.84 -3.02 -15.96
N PRO A 120 11.57 -2.51 -16.97
CA PRO A 120 12.40 -3.33 -17.85
C PRO A 120 13.66 -3.88 -17.15
N ILE A 121 13.96 -3.46 -15.92
CA ILE A 121 15.11 -3.99 -15.16
C ILE A 121 14.88 -5.42 -14.67
N TRP A 122 13.62 -5.87 -14.62
CA TRP A 122 13.26 -7.16 -14.07
C TRP A 122 13.72 -8.30 -14.98
N ALA A 123 14.84 -8.93 -14.65
CA ALA A 123 15.25 -10.21 -15.19
C ALA A 123 14.21 -11.29 -14.91
N ARG A 124 14.13 -12.27 -15.81
CA ARG A 124 13.21 -13.42 -15.73
C ARG A 124 13.89 -14.76 -15.97
N THR A 125 15.20 -14.76 -16.12
CA THR A 125 15.99 -15.94 -16.44
C THR A 125 17.27 -15.97 -15.62
N PRO A 126 17.73 -17.16 -15.21
CA PRO A 126 19.01 -17.30 -14.53
C PRO A 126 20.18 -16.89 -15.44
N VAL A 127 21.29 -16.55 -14.82
CA VAL A 127 22.57 -16.27 -15.48
C VAL A 127 23.56 -17.40 -15.20
N GLY A 128 24.59 -17.50 -16.05
CA GLY A 128 25.64 -18.51 -15.92
C GLY A 128 26.74 -18.16 -14.92
N ASP A 129 26.79 -16.91 -14.44
CA ASP A 129 27.70 -16.45 -13.40
C ASP A 129 26.93 -16.33 -12.07
N THR A 130 27.60 -16.55 -10.95
CA THR A 130 27.01 -16.37 -9.61
C THR A 130 27.11 -14.93 -9.11
N ARG A 131 27.83 -14.05 -9.82
CA ARG A 131 27.98 -12.63 -9.46
C ARG A 131 27.12 -11.71 -10.31
N LEU A 132 26.47 -10.75 -9.64
CA LEU A 132 25.73 -9.66 -10.27
C LEU A 132 26.37 -8.31 -9.95
N ALA A 133 26.54 -7.47 -10.97
CA ALA A 133 26.88 -6.07 -10.75
C ALA A 133 25.78 -5.36 -9.93
N HIS A 134 26.13 -4.30 -9.21
CA HIS A 134 25.14 -3.44 -8.58
C HIS A 134 24.32 -2.71 -9.65
N LEU A 135 23.03 -2.54 -9.40
CA LEU A 135 22.17 -1.72 -10.24
C LEU A 135 22.36 -0.23 -9.85
N PRO A 136 22.50 0.70 -10.80
CA PRO A 136 22.61 2.11 -10.47
C PRO A 136 21.33 2.64 -9.79
N SER A 137 21.47 3.77 -9.07
CA SER A 137 20.32 4.51 -8.54
C SER A 137 19.38 4.92 -9.68
N ARG A 138 18.12 5.16 -9.32
CA ARG A 138 17.04 5.62 -10.19
C ARG A 138 16.89 4.75 -11.43
N PRO A 139 16.71 3.43 -11.25
CA PRO A 139 16.38 2.56 -12.37
C PRO A 139 15.11 3.04 -13.06
N ALA A 140 14.97 2.71 -14.34
CA ALA A 140 13.76 3.03 -15.07
C ALA A 140 12.54 2.38 -14.40
N ALA A 141 11.54 3.18 -14.04
CA ALA A 141 10.22 2.67 -13.61
C ALA A 141 9.52 1.95 -14.77
N GLY A 142 8.43 1.22 -14.50
CA GLY A 142 7.65 0.58 -15.57
C GLY A 142 6.81 1.54 -16.39
N GLY A 143 6.50 2.73 -15.85
CA GLY A 143 5.72 3.75 -16.55
C GLY A 143 4.23 3.44 -16.70
N LEU A 144 3.72 2.38 -16.06
CA LEU A 144 2.33 1.93 -16.16
C LEU A 144 1.44 2.44 -15.01
N LEU A 145 2.04 2.80 -13.87
CA LEU A 145 1.33 3.09 -12.62
C LEU A 145 1.62 4.51 -12.12
N ASP A 146 1.40 5.52 -12.96
CA ASP A 146 1.45 6.92 -12.53
C ASP A 146 0.16 7.38 -11.82
N ARG A 147 0.14 8.63 -11.34
CA ARG A 147 -1.03 9.20 -10.66
C ARG A 147 -2.27 9.25 -11.55
N ALA A 148 -2.10 9.56 -12.84
CA ALA A 148 -3.20 9.64 -13.79
C ALA A 148 -3.81 8.26 -14.05
N ALA A 149 -2.96 7.25 -14.27
CA ALA A 149 -3.39 5.86 -14.44
C ALA A 149 -4.13 5.33 -13.20
N ALA A 150 -3.69 5.70 -11.99
CA ALA A 150 -4.41 5.37 -10.77
C ALA A 150 -5.79 6.06 -10.69
N GLY A 151 -5.88 7.34 -11.08
CA GLY A 151 -7.14 8.07 -11.19
C GLY A 151 -8.11 7.44 -12.20
N ASP A 152 -7.62 7.14 -13.40
CA ASP A 152 -8.40 6.50 -14.48
C ASP A 152 -8.90 5.11 -14.06
N PHE A 153 -8.06 4.34 -13.38
CA PHE A 153 -8.43 3.03 -12.83
C PHE A 153 -9.60 3.14 -11.85
N LEU A 154 -9.58 4.11 -10.93
CA LEU A 154 -10.69 4.35 -9.99
C LEU A 154 -11.93 4.88 -10.71
N ALA A 155 -11.77 5.74 -11.71
CA ALA A 155 -12.87 6.32 -12.46
C ALA A 155 -13.63 5.27 -13.30
N ALA A 156 -12.93 4.25 -13.80
CA ALA A 156 -13.48 3.22 -14.68
C ALA A 156 -14.62 2.38 -14.06
N ASP A 157 -14.70 2.28 -12.72
CA ASP A 157 -15.78 1.58 -12.04
C ASP A 157 -16.17 2.30 -10.74
N ARG A 158 -17.44 2.68 -10.65
CA ARG A 158 -18.01 3.34 -9.46
C ARG A 158 -17.78 2.52 -8.19
N ARG A 159 -17.80 1.18 -8.24
CA ARG A 159 -17.56 0.31 -7.08
C ARG A 159 -16.16 0.48 -6.52
N ARG A 160 -15.16 0.78 -7.36
CA ARG A 160 -13.80 1.06 -6.91
C ARG A 160 -13.76 2.33 -6.05
N ARG A 161 -14.46 3.37 -6.48
CA ARG A 161 -14.58 4.62 -5.71
C ARG A 161 -15.31 4.42 -4.38
N GLU A 162 -16.32 3.56 -4.36
CA GLU A 162 -17.08 3.26 -3.12
C GLU A 162 -16.26 2.45 -2.10
N VAL A 163 -15.39 1.55 -2.57
CA VAL A 163 -14.55 0.70 -1.69
C VAL A 163 -13.29 1.42 -1.21
N LEU A 164 -12.76 2.36 -2.00
CA LEU A 164 -11.48 3.02 -1.74
C LEU A 164 -11.33 3.62 -0.33
N PRO A 165 -12.30 4.37 0.23
CA PRO A 165 -12.15 4.95 1.58
C PRO A 165 -11.97 3.88 2.67
N ALA A 166 -12.72 2.77 2.58
CA ALA A 166 -12.64 1.67 3.52
C ALA A 166 -11.30 0.92 3.40
N LEU A 167 -10.86 0.66 2.17
CA LEU A 167 -9.57 0.02 1.90
C LEU A 167 -8.40 0.89 2.39
N LEU A 168 -8.43 2.18 2.09
CA LEU A 168 -7.41 3.12 2.54
C LEU A 168 -7.36 3.21 4.07
N THR A 169 -8.53 3.25 4.73
CA THR A 169 -8.62 3.24 6.20
C THR A 169 -7.98 1.97 6.78
N ALA A 170 -8.33 0.80 6.23
CA ALA A 170 -7.83 -0.49 6.69
C ALA A 170 -6.30 -0.58 6.61
N VAL A 171 -5.73 -0.17 5.47
CA VAL A 171 -4.28 -0.20 5.26
C VAL A 171 -3.56 0.74 6.23
N VAL A 172 -3.98 2.00 6.33
CA VAL A 172 -3.32 2.97 7.23
C VAL A 172 -3.45 2.57 8.69
N THR A 173 -4.61 2.05 9.12
CA THR A 173 -4.82 1.57 10.49
C THR A 173 -3.94 0.34 10.77
N GLY A 174 -3.77 -0.56 9.80
CA GLY A 174 -2.87 -1.71 9.90
C GLY A 174 -1.40 -1.30 10.05
N MET A 175 -0.99 -0.26 9.32
CA MET A 175 0.37 0.28 9.34
C MET A 175 0.72 1.00 10.66
N THR A 176 -0.24 1.72 11.24
CA THR A 176 -0.02 2.64 12.39
C THR A 176 -0.54 2.10 13.71
N GLY A 177 -1.37 1.04 13.69
CA GLY A 177 -2.05 0.50 14.86
C GLY A 177 -1.79 -1.00 15.11
N GLN A 178 -2.85 -1.73 15.48
CA GLN A 178 -2.77 -3.18 15.67
C GLN A 178 -2.55 -3.85 14.30
N ARG A 179 -1.34 -4.38 14.09
CA ARG A 179 -0.90 -5.07 12.86
C ARG A 179 -1.87 -6.17 12.44
N ARG A 180 -2.83 -5.81 11.58
CA ARG A 180 -3.66 -6.75 10.83
C ARG A 180 -3.43 -6.46 9.36
N SER A 181 -2.84 -7.42 8.65
CA SER A 181 -2.66 -7.33 7.20
C SER A 181 -4.00 -7.17 6.50
N THR A 182 -4.03 -6.26 5.52
CA THR A 182 -5.17 -6.11 4.63
C THR A 182 -4.99 -7.04 3.44
N VAL A 183 -5.98 -7.90 3.19
CA VAL A 183 -5.96 -8.83 2.06
C VAL A 183 -6.87 -8.31 0.95
N LEU A 184 -6.30 -8.10 -0.23
CA LEU A 184 -7.02 -7.66 -1.43
C LEU A 184 -7.14 -8.83 -2.41
N ILE A 185 -8.35 -9.36 -2.62
CA ILE A 185 -8.60 -10.36 -3.65
C ILE A 185 -9.05 -9.62 -4.91
N GLU A 186 -8.27 -9.75 -5.98
CA GLU A 186 -8.62 -9.21 -7.30
C GLU A 186 -8.53 -10.25 -8.40
N ARG A 187 -9.17 -9.97 -9.54
CA ARG A 187 -9.16 -10.84 -10.74
C ARG A 187 -7.76 -11.21 -11.23
N ASP A 188 -6.79 -10.29 -11.12
CA ASP A 188 -5.42 -10.44 -11.62
C ASP A 188 -4.47 -9.52 -10.85
N SER A 189 -3.17 -9.77 -10.98
CA SER A 189 -2.13 -8.99 -10.29
C SER A 189 -1.96 -7.56 -10.82
N GLU A 190 -2.38 -7.28 -12.06
CA GLU A 190 -2.30 -5.94 -12.65
C GLU A 190 -3.32 -5.00 -12.00
N ALA A 191 -4.56 -5.47 -11.85
CA ALA A 191 -5.60 -4.77 -11.11
C ALA A 191 -5.21 -4.54 -9.65
N ALA A 192 -4.59 -5.54 -9.02
CA ALA A 192 -4.03 -5.39 -7.68
C ALA A 192 -2.93 -4.32 -7.62
N ALA A 193 -2.04 -4.28 -8.61
CA ALA A 193 -0.99 -3.27 -8.69
C ALA A 193 -1.56 -1.85 -8.82
N HIS A 194 -2.63 -1.66 -9.62
CA HIS A 194 -3.34 -0.38 -9.69
C HIS A 194 -3.97 0.04 -8.36
N TRP A 195 -4.53 -0.89 -7.58
CA TRP A 195 -5.03 -0.59 -6.23
C TRP A 195 -3.92 -0.16 -5.28
N ILE A 196 -2.80 -0.89 -5.26
CA ILE A 196 -1.63 -0.55 -4.44
C ILE A 196 -1.07 0.83 -4.85
N ALA A 197 -1.03 1.13 -6.15
CA ALA A 197 -0.63 2.43 -6.66
C ALA A 197 -1.59 3.55 -6.20
N ALA A 198 -2.90 3.35 -6.35
CA ALA A 198 -3.91 4.31 -5.90
C ALA A 198 -3.74 4.64 -4.41
N ILE A 199 -3.60 3.62 -3.56
CA ILE A 199 -3.38 3.82 -2.12
C ILE A 199 -2.06 4.57 -1.90
N SER A 200 -0.96 4.14 -2.52
CA SER A 200 0.35 4.76 -2.37
C SER A 200 0.35 6.25 -2.73
N TYR A 201 -0.42 6.66 -3.75
CA TYR A 201 -0.53 8.06 -4.17
C TYR A 201 -1.42 8.94 -3.28
N LEU A 202 -2.34 8.32 -2.52
CA LEU A 202 -3.18 9.00 -1.55
C LEU A 202 -2.45 9.23 -0.22
N LEU A 203 -1.42 8.44 0.08
CA LEU A 203 -0.60 8.59 1.28
C LEU A 203 0.43 9.73 1.14
N PRO A 204 0.85 10.33 2.27
CA PRO A 204 2.02 11.20 2.26
C PRO A 204 3.26 10.39 1.87
N SER A 205 4.20 11.01 1.15
CA SER A 205 5.33 10.30 0.53
C SER A 205 6.19 9.49 1.51
N SER A 206 6.34 9.97 2.75
CA SER A 206 7.06 9.28 3.82
C SER A 206 6.39 7.98 4.23
N LEU A 207 5.04 7.97 4.30
CA LEU A 207 4.27 6.79 4.66
C LEU A 207 4.12 5.83 3.47
N ALA A 208 3.92 6.35 2.26
CA ALA A 208 3.88 5.54 1.04
C ALA A 208 5.14 4.67 0.87
N ARG A 209 6.31 5.19 1.25
CA ARG A 209 7.59 4.44 1.22
C ARG A 209 7.74 3.40 2.34
N ARG A 210 6.91 3.47 3.37
CA ARG A 210 6.87 2.53 4.50
C ARG A 210 5.77 1.49 4.38
N MET A 211 4.89 1.60 3.39
CA MET A 211 3.84 0.62 3.14
C MET A 211 4.44 -0.61 2.45
N SER A 212 4.48 -1.72 3.16
CA SER A 212 4.84 -3.02 2.61
C SER A 212 3.68 -3.63 1.82
N PHE A 213 3.97 -4.32 0.72
CA PHE A 213 2.92 -4.91 -0.11
C PHE A 213 3.39 -6.12 -0.92
N ALA A 214 2.43 -6.88 -1.43
CA ALA A 214 2.60 -7.87 -2.49
C ALA A 214 1.43 -7.76 -3.48
N THR A 215 1.71 -7.74 -4.78
CA THR A 215 0.65 -7.74 -5.83
C THR A 215 0.06 -9.13 -6.07
N TYR A 216 0.71 -10.19 -5.56
CA TYR A 216 0.19 -11.55 -5.57
C TYR A 216 0.83 -12.39 -4.46
N HIS A 217 0.03 -13.16 -3.74
CA HIS A 217 0.49 -14.20 -2.84
C HIS A 217 -0.49 -15.37 -2.82
N HIS A 218 -0.01 -16.60 -2.94
CA HIS A 218 -0.88 -17.78 -2.99
C HIS A 218 -1.59 -18.05 -1.65
N ARG A 219 -0.92 -17.77 -0.53
CA ARG A 219 -1.49 -17.91 0.83
C ARG A 219 -1.33 -16.64 1.66
N PRO A 220 -2.16 -15.61 1.45
CA PRO A 220 -1.91 -14.29 2.03
C PRO A 220 -1.87 -14.28 3.57
N SER A 221 -2.43 -15.29 4.24
CA SER A 221 -2.40 -15.45 5.70
C SER A 221 -1.01 -15.71 6.28
N PHE A 222 -0.02 -16.09 5.46
CA PHE A 222 1.37 -16.29 5.88
C PHE A 222 2.28 -15.11 5.56
N ALA A 223 1.76 -14.06 4.93
CA ALA A 223 2.52 -12.85 4.61
C ALA A 223 2.29 -11.78 5.69
N ASP A 224 3.37 -11.36 6.37
CA ASP A 224 3.34 -10.26 7.34
C ASP A 224 3.64 -8.92 6.63
N LEU A 225 2.73 -8.50 5.75
CA LEU A 225 2.80 -7.22 5.01
C LEU A 225 1.53 -6.39 5.26
N ASP A 226 1.57 -5.10 4.98
CA ASP A 226 0.45 -4.17 5.22
C ASP A 226 -0.70 -4.43 4.26
N LEU A 227 -0.38 -4.65 2.97
CA LEU A 227 -1.34 -4.91 1.91
C LEU A 227 -0.90 -6.11 1.04
N VAL A 228 -1.59 -7.23 1.19
CA VAL A 228 -1.29 -8.47 0.44
C VAL A 228 -2.40 -8.72 -0.56
N ALA A 229 -2.08 -8.64 -1.85
CA ALA A 229 -3.02 -9.01 -2.88
C ALA A 229 -2.96 -10.50 -3.23
N THR A 230 -4.08 -11.04 -3.69
CA THR A 230 -4.21 -12.41 -4.14
C THR A 230 -5.31 -12.51 -5.21
N VAL A 231 -5.49 -13.70 -5.77
CA VAL A 231 -6.53 -13.98 -6.78
C VAL A 231 -7.55 -14.99 -6.25
N PRO A 232 -8.79 -15.05 -6.80
CA PRO A 232 -9.82 -15.96 -6.30
C PRO A 232 -9.46 -17.45 -6.26
N ASP A 233 -8.49 -17.85 -7.08
CA ASP A 233 -8.03 -19.23 -7.28
C ASP A 233 -6.75 -19.56 -6.46
N ALA A 234 -6.38 -18.66 -5.55
CA ALA A 234 -5.34 -18.90 -4.56
C ALA A 234 -5.92 -19.54 -3.28
N ASP A 235 -5.05 -20.03 -2.41
CA ASP A 235 -5.41 -20.61 -1.11
C ASP A 235 -5.66 -19.49 -0.08
N VAL A 236 -6.86 -18.90 -0.17
CA VAL A 236 -7.35 -17.83 0.70
C VAL A 236 -8.66 -18.24 1.39
N ASP A 237 -8.72 -18.17 2.72
CA ASP A 237 -9.96 -18.39 3.48
C ASP A 237 -10.92 -17.21 3.27
N ARG A 238 -11.96 -17.46 2.47
CA ARG A 238 -13.04 -16.51 2.14
C ARG A 238 -14.31 -16.74 2.98
N GLY A 239 -14.23 -17.60 3.99
CA GLY A 239 -15.29 -17.86 4.97
C GLY A 239 -15.25 -16.90 6.15
N ALA A 240 -16.22 -17.00 7.06
CA ALA A 240 -16.35 -16.08 8.20
C ALA A 240 -15.09 -16.01 9.09
N ASN A 241 -14.32 -17.09 9.20
CA ASN A 241 -13.10 -17.16 10.00
C ASN A 241 -11.95 -16.33 9.38
N GLY A 242 -11.80 -16.36 8.06
CA GLY A 242 -10.84 -15.53 7.33
C GLY A 242 -11.10 -14.02 7.53
N PHE A 243 -12.37 -13.62 7.45
CA PHE A 243 -12.81 -12.23 7.70
C PHE A 243 -12.66 -11.78 9.16
N ALA A 244 -12.62 -12.72 10.12
CA ALA A 244 -12.39 -12.38 11.53
C ALA A 244 -10.90 -12.13 11.83
N SER A 245 -10.01 -12.80 11.09
CA SER A 245 -8.55 -12.79 11.31
C SER A 245 -7.84 -11.67 10.53
N PHE A 246 -8.35 -11.33 9.34
CA PHE A 246 -7.78 -10.32 8.44
C PHE A 246 -8.86 -9.34 8.00
N VAL A 247 -8.45 -8.12 7.60
CA VAL A 247 -9.34 -7.21 6.88
C VAL A 247 -9.30 -7.58 5.41
N GLN A 248 -10.35 -8.22 4.90
CA GLN A 248 -10.41 -8.71 3.53
C GLN A 248 -11.31 -7.86 2.63
N PHE A 249 -10.88 -7.67 1.38
CA PHE A 249 -11.63 -7.05 0.30
C PHE A 249 -11.66 -7.99 -0.92
N ASP A 250 -12.80 -8.62 -1.17
CA ASP A 250 -13.06 -9.53 -2.28
C ASP A 250 -13.83 -8.83 -3.38
N LEU A 251 -13.09 -8.14 -4.25
CA LEU A 251 -13.67 -7.25 -5.25
C LEU A 251 -14.45 -8.00 -6.33
N PRO A 252 -13.98 -9.14 -6.87
CA PRO A 252 -14.75 -9.91 -7.83
C PRO A 252 -16.09 -10.42 -7.26
N ALA A 253 -16.14 -10.77 -5.98
CA ALA A 253 -17.38 -11.21 -5.32
C ALA A 253 -18.21 -10.05 -4.74
N GLY A 254 -17.71 -8.81 -4.75
CA GLY A 254 -18.36 -7.66 -4.13
C GLY A 254 -18.53 -7.80 -2.62
N ARG A 255 -17.59 -8.46 -1.93
CA ARG A 255 -17.62 -8.64 -0.48
C ARG A 255 -16.43 -7.93 0.15
N ALA A 256 -16.64 -7.28 1.29
CA ALA A 256 -15.56 -6.66 2.05
C ALA A 256 -15.84 -6.81 3.53
N SER A 257 -14.78 -6.78 4.33
CA SER A 257 -14.89 -6.66 5.78
C SER A 257 -15.51 -5.32 6.13
N GLU A 258 -16.28 -5.28 7.21
CA GLU A 258 -16.83 -4.03 7.71
C GLU A 258 -15.69 -3.19 8.33
N VAL A 259 -15.40 -2.06 7.69
CA VAL A 259 -14.39 -1.10 8.14
C VAL A 259 -15.09 0.23 8.37
N ARG A 260 -14.92 0.78 9.58
CA ARG A 260 -15.36 2.15 9.86
C ARG A 260 -14.48 3.09 9.03
N VAL A 261 -15.07 3.76 8.04
CA VAL A 261 -14.36 4.72 7.20
C VAL A 261 -13.97 5.95 8.01
N GLU A 262 -12.69 6.30 7.98
CA GLU A 262 -12.20 7.51 8.63
C GLU A 262 -12.44 8.76 7.75
N PRO A 263 -12.74 9.94 8.35
CA PRO A 263 -13.03 11.15 7.58
C PRO A 263 -11.89 11.60 6.66
N TRP A 264 -10.62 11.41 7.06
CA TRP A 264 -9.47 11.71 6.22
C TRP A 264 -9.41 10.80 4.99
N ALA A 265 -9.83 9.53 5.12
CA ALA A 265 -9.82 8.58 4.02
C ALA A 265 -10.90 8.91 2.98
N GLU A 266 -12.10 9.29 3.45
CA GLU A 266 -13.18 9.78 2.61
C GLU A 266 -12.76 11.04 1.83
N LEU A 267 -12.11 11.99 2.51
CA LEU A 267 -11.61 13.21 1.87
C LEU A 267 -10.58 12.90 0.79
N LEU A 268 -9.57 12.09 1.10
CA LEU A 268 -8.53 11.70 0.14
C LEU A 268 -9.10 10.93 -1.04
N ALA A 269 -10.03 10.00 -0.81
CA ALA A 269 -10.70 9.24 -1.87
C ALA A 269 -11.51 10.13 -2.82
N ARG A 270 -12.11 11.22 -2.32
CA ARG A 270 -12.82 12.21 -3.13
C ARG A 270 -11.90 13.11 -3.94
N ILE A 271 -10.78 13.52 -3.33
CA ILE A 271 -9.76 14.32 -4.00
C ILE A 271 -9.07 13.51 -5.08
N GLY A 272 -8.71 12.26 -4.79
CA GLY A 272 -8.15 11.32 -5.76
C GLY A 272 -6.60 11.35 -5.84
N PRO A 273 -6.00 10.37 -6.54
CA PRO A 273 -4.55 10.19 -6.60
C PRO A 273 -3.78 11.32 -7.30
N VAL A 274 -4.41 12.04 -8.24
CA VAL A 274 -3.75 13.11 -9.01
C VAL A 274 -3.50 14.33 -8.12
N GLU A 275 -4.50 14.70 -7.32
CA GLU A 275 -4.55 15.91 -6.53
C GLU A 275 -4.03 15.72 -5.10
N ALA A 276 -4.03 14.49 -4.58
CA ALA A 276 -3.61 14.20 -3.20
C ALA A 276 -2.19 14.68 -2.88
N GLY A 277 -1.26 14.62 -3.84
CA GLY A 277 0.11 15.13 -3.65
C GLY A 277 0.15 16.63 -3.39
N GLU A 278 -0.67 17.41 -4.08
CA GLU A 278 -0.78 18.86 -3.90
C GLU A 278 -1.40 19.21 -2.55
N LEU A 279 -2.42 18.45 -2.14
CA LEU A 279 -3.06 18.59 -0.84
C LEU A 279 -2.08 18.31 0.31
N TRP A 280 -1.28 17.25 0.22
CA TRP A 280 -0.23 16.95 1.20
C TRP A 280 0.87 18.01 1.23
N ALA A 281 1.25 18.56 0.07
CA ALA A 281 2.21 19.66 0.01
C ALA A 281 1.67 20.94 0.66
N ALA A 282 0.36 21.21 0.52
CA ALA A 282 -0.29 22.31 1.22
C ALA A 282 -0.36 22.09 2.73
N ALA A 283 -0.72 20.88 3.16
CA ALA A 283 -0.71 20.48 4.57
C ALA A 283 0.68 20.68 5.20
N ALA A 284 1.74 20.21 4.55
CA ALA A 284 3.11 20.37 5.04
C ALA A 284 3.54 21.84 5.20
N ARG A 285 3.02 22.77 4.37
CA ARG A 285 3.29 24.21 4.53
C ARG A 285 2.65 24.82 5.77
N LEU A 286 1.54 24.25 6.26
CA LEU A 286 0.83 24.74 7.45
C LEU A 286 1.53 24.31 8.74
N THR A 287 2.06 23.09 8.79
CA THR A 287 2.62 22.49 10.01
C THR A 287 4.15 22.36 10.01
N GLY A 288 4.81 22.58 8.86
CA GLY A 288 6.24 22.38 8.67
C GLY A 288 6.63 20.92 8.34
N ASP A 289 5.87 19.95 8.85
CA ASP A 289 5.99 18.52 8.52
C ASP A 289 4.60 17.84 8.56
N VAL A 290 4.46 16.69 7.88
CA VAL A 290 3.22 15.91 7.87
C VAL A 290 3.18 14.99 9.09
N PRO A 291 2.12 15.05 9.94
CA PRO A 291 1.99 14.15 11.07
C PRO A 291 2.07 12.68 10.66
N HIS A 292 2.80 11.88 11.45
CA HIS A 292 2.89 10.43 11.22
C HIS A 292 1.61 9.70 11.62
N GLU A 293 0.87 10.23 12.60
CA GLU A 293 -0.35 9.63 13.12
C GLU A 293 -1.58 10.12 12.34
N PRO A 294 -2.52 9.25 11.95
CA PRO A 294 -3.69 9.62 11.15
C PRO A 294 -4.70 10.52 11.85
N ASP A 295 -4.72 10.55 13.19
CA ASP A 295 -5.72 11.28 13.99
C ASP A 295 -5.78 12.78 13.65
N ASP A 296 -4.63 13.38 13.32
CA ASP A 296 -4.52 14.81 13.00
C ASP A 296 -4.69 15.10 11.50
N TRP A 297 -4.83 14.08 10.65
CA TRP A 297 -4.86 14.29 9.20
C TRP A 297 -6.13 14.98 8.75
N PHE A 298 -7.29 14.63 9.27
CA PHE A 298 -8.55 15.20 8.78
C PHE A 298 -8.63 16.72 9.00
N PRO A 299 -8.37 17.26 10.21
CA PRO A 299 -8.33 18.72 10.41
C PRO A 299 -7.27 19.41 9.54
N LEU A 300 -6.08 18.80 9.42
CA LEU A 300 -4.97 19.36 8.64
C LEU A 300 -5.29 19.42 7.15
N LEU A 301 -5.75 18.31 6.57
CA LEU A 301 -6.13 18.22 5.15
C LEU A 301 -7.31 19.12 4.84
N SER A 302 -8.27 19.26 5.77
CA SER A 302 -9.39 20.19 5.61
C SER A 302 -8.93 21.65 5.56
N ALA A 303 -7.97 22.03 6.41
CA ALA A 303 -7.38 23.36 6.38
C ALA A 303 -6.57 23.60 5.09
N ALA A 304 -5.77 22.62 4.67
CA ALA A 304 -5.00 22.67 3.43
C ALA A 304 -5.90 22.81 2.19
N LEU A 305 -7.04 22.12 2.17
CA LEU A 305 -8.01 22.21 1.09
C LEU A 305 -8.62 23.62 0.96
N PHE A 306 -8.80 24.34 2.07
CA PHE A 306 -9.32 25.71 2.05
C PHE A 306 -8.42 26.69 1.29
N ASP A 307 -7.11 26.49 1.38
CA ASP A 307 -6.12 27.29 0.64
C ASP A 307 -6.10 26.94 -0.87
N LEU A 308 -6.60 25.76 -1.23
CA LEU A 308 -6.65 25.24 -2.60
C LEU A 308 -8.05 25.42 -3.22
N ARG A 309 -8.46 26.67 -3.43
CA ARG A 309 -9.81 27.05 -3.87
C ARG A 309 -10.33 26.37 -5.15
N ASP A 310 -9.44 25.93 -6.03
CA ASP A 310 -9.82 25.22 -7.25
C ASP A 310 -10.16 23.74 -6.99
N LEU A 311 -9.47 23.09 -6.06
CA LEU A 311 -9.73 21.71 -5.62
C LEU A 311 -11.04 21.58 -4.81
N VAL A 312 -11.47 22.66 -4.16
CA VAL A 312 -12.76 22.73 -3.46
C VAL A 312 -13.94 22.45 -4.40
N LYS A 313 -13.83 22.77 -5.69
CA LYS A 313 -14.91 22.54 -6.68
C LYS A 313 -15.01 21.07 -7.10
N GLU A 314 -13.87 20.37 -7.15
CA GLU A 314 -13.81 18.95 -7.54
C GLU A 314 -14.23 18.02 -6.39
N ALA A 315 -14.01 18.44 -5.14
CA ALA A 315 -14.42 17.69 -3.96
C ALA A 315 -15.96 17.52 -3.80
N GLY A 316 -16.81 18.20 -4.56
CA GLY A 316 -18.28 18.14 -4.45
C GLY A 316 -18.87 19.05 -3.36
N PRO A 317 -20.22 19.17 -3.23
CA PRO A 317 -20.88 20.33 -2.65
C PRO A 317 -20.41 20.64 -1.22
N ALA A 318 -20.37 21.95 -0.93
CA ALA A 318 -19.80 22.62 0.24
C ALA A 318 -20.20 22.04 1.62
N ASP A 319 -21.16 21.11 1.69
CA ASP A 319 -21.73 20.56 2.92
C ASP A 319 -20.76 19.62 3.68
N VAL A 320 -19.82 18.98 3.00
CA VAL A 320 -18.77 18.15 3.65
C VAL A 320 -17.60 19.00 4.12
N VAL A 321 -17.19 19.99 3.34
CA VAL A 321 -16.22 21.02 3.78
C VAL A 321 -16.80 21.80 4.97
N ALA A 322 -18.11 22.11 4.94
CA ALA A 322 -18.82 22.74 6.05
C ALA A 322 -19.00 21.81 7.27
N SER A 323 -19.20 20.50 7.07
CA SER A 323 -19.21 19.53 8.18
C SER A 323 -17.82 19.36 8.80
N ALA A 324 -16.75 19.38 8.00
CA ALA A 324 -15.37 19.42 8.48
C ALA A 324 -15.10 20.70 9.29
N MET A 325 -15.65 21.85 8.85
CA MET A 325 -15.58 23.14 9.56
C MET A 325 -16.38 23.15 10.88
N ALA A 326 -17.48 22.39 10.97
CA ALA A 326 -18.31 22.32 12.17
C ALA A 326 -17.77 21.36 13.25
N GLY A 327 -16.89 20.44 12.88
CA GLY A 327 -16.29 19.44 13.78
C GLY A 327 -14.96 19.85 14.44
N ALA A 328 -14.36 20.97 14.06
CA ALA A 328 -13.12 21.45 14.67
C ALA A 328 -13.40 22.09 16.06
N PRO A 329 -12.81 21.60 17.17
CA PRO A 329 -12.97 22.22 18.48
C PRO A 329 -12.08 23.47 18.54
N GLY A 330 -12.59 24.61 18.08
CA GLY A 330 -11.79 25.83 18.09
C GLY A 330 -12.37 27.05 17.39
N GLY A 331 -13.69 27.24 17.39
CA GLY A 331 -14.32 28.47 16.89
C GLY A 331 -14.96 29.27 18.02
N ALA A 332 -14.16 30.02 18.79
CA ALA A 332 -14.69 31.01 19.71
C ALA A 332 -15.42 32.11 18.90
N GLY A 333 -16.75 32.01 18.84
CA GLY A 333 -17.60 33.08 18.33
C GLY A 333 -17.42 34.36 19.15
N PRO A 334 -17.57 35.56 18.54
CA PRO A 334 -17.32 36.81 19.23
C PRO A 334 -18.33 36.97 20.36
N ALA A 335 -17.83 37.06 21.59
CA ALA A 335 -18.60 37.31 22.79
C ALA A 335 -19.37 38.64 22.64
N ALA A 336 -20.69 38.55 22.41
CA ALA A 336 -21.58 39.68 22.53
C ALA A 336 -21.59 40.13 24.00
N ALA A 337 -20.99 41.29 24.26
CA ALA A 337 -21.01 41.97 25.53
C ALA A 337 -22.46 42.16 26.03
N ARG A 338 -22.83 41.47 27.11
CA ARG A 338 -24.02 41.81 27.90
C ARG A 338 -23.60 42.39 29.25
N ARG A 339 -23.92 43.68 29.41
CA ARG A 339 -23.79 44.51 30.61
C ARG A 339 -24.51 43.89 31.83
N PRO A 340 -24.09 44.24 33.07
CA PRO A 340 -24.65 43.68 34.29
C PRO A 340 -26.01 44.30 34.61
N ALA A 341 -26.99 43.46 34.94
CA ALA A 341 -28.29 43.89 35.45
C ALA A 341 -28.27 44.01 36.98
N ALA A 342 -28.95 45.04 37.46
CA ALA A 342 -28.92 45.58 38.80
C ALA A 342 -29.51 44.67 39.89
N ARG A 343 -28.96 44.83 41.10
CA ARG A 343 -29.51 44.40 42.39
C ARG A 343 -30.95 44.90 42.57
N ALA A 344 -31.86 43.99 42.92
CA ALA A 344 -33.10 44.33 43.62
C ALA A 344 -33.26 43.47 44.87
N ARG A 345 -33.58 44.14 45.98
CA ARG A 345 -33.68 43.64 47.34
C ARG A 345 -34.93 42.77 47.53
N GLY A 346 -34.81 41.63 48.22
CA GLY A 346 -35.93 40.86 48.75
C GLY A 346 -35.76 40.61 50.24
N ARG A 347 -36.67 41.14 51.06
CA ARG A 347 -36.72 41.01 52.52
C ARG A 347 -37.38 39.68 52.95
N ALA A 348 -36.73 39.01 53.90
CA ALA A 348 -37.23 38.31 55.09
C ALA A 348 -38.61 37.59 55.11
N GLN A 349 -38.55 36.26 55.28
CA GLN A 349 -39.10 35.38 56.36
C GLN A 349 -40.62 35.40 56.72
N PRO A 350 -41.17 34.42 57.50
CA PRO A 350 -40.55 33.22 58.14
C PRO A 350 -41.31 31.88 57.94
N ARG A 351 -40.68 30.81 58.46
CA ARG A 351 -41.21 29.45 58.69
C ARG A 351 -42.46 29.42 59.59
N PRO A 352 -43.19 28.29 59.59
CA PRO A 352 -43.39 27.61 60.87
C PRO A 352 -43.13 26.10 60.84
N VAL A 353 -43.05 25.61 62.06
CA VAL A 353 -42.74 24.29 62.61
C VAL A 353 -43.88 23.29 62.40
N GLN A 354 -43.57 22.07 61.97
CA GLN A 354 -43.78 20.81 62.70
C GLN A 354 -43.13 19.65 61.96
#